data_AF-A0A960HAD2-F1
#
_entry.id   AF-A0A960HAD2-F1
#
_cell.length_a   1.000
_cell.length_b   1.000
_cell.length_c   1.000
_cell.angle_alpha   90.00
_cell.angle_beta   90.00
_cell.angle_gamma   90.00
#
_symmetry.space_group_name_H-M   'P 1'
#
loop_
_entity.id
_entity.type
_entity.pdbx_description
1 polymer ?
#
loop_
_entity_poly.entity_id
_entity_poly.type
_entity_poly.pdbx_seq_one_letter_code
_entity_poly.pdbx_strand_id
1 'polypeptide(L)'
;MATKRTGKNGYPQLPPAPEDYPSFPDKSSWPVVFPELPARTNGRFARPPQHTSKASAPQIPAGQVPNHVAVVMDGNGRWATQRGLGRTEGHKMGEAVLIDITCG
;
A
#
# COMPACT_ATOMS: atom_id res chain seq x y z
N MET A 1 21.93 13.48 -24.90
CA MET A 1 20.73 14.32 -24.70
C MET A 1 19.63 13.44 -24.14
N ALA A 2 19.21 13.67 -22.88
CA ALA A 2 18.18 12.87 -22.24
C ALA A 2 16.80 13.29 -22.79
N THR A 3 16.09 12.34 -23.38
CA THR A 3 14.74 12.51 -23.90
C THR A 3 13.79 12.90 -22.76
N LYS A 4 13.22 14.10 -22.86
CA LYS A 4 12.13 14.58 -22.00
C LYS A 4 11.00 13.56 -22.05
N ARG A 5 10.69 12.92 -20.92
CA ARG A 5 9.44 12.16 -20.74
C ARG A 5 8.27 13.15 -20.83
N THR A 6 7.70 13.25 -22.02
CA THR A 6 6.38 13.85 -22.29
C THR A 6 5.31 12.93 -21.71
N GLY A 7 4.50 13.47 -20.80
CA GLY A 7 3.35 12.76 -20.21
C GLY A 7 3.22 13.02 -18.71
N LYS A 8 2.80 14.23 -18.32
CA LYS A 8 2.44 14.54 -16.93
C LYS A 8 1.09 15.24 -16.95
N ASN A 9 0.01 14.53 -16.68
CA ASN A 9 -1.29 15.13 -16.39
C ASN A 9 -1.29 15.95 -15.09
N GLY A 10 -0.14 16.31 -14.52
CA GLY A 10 -0.06 16.94 -13.21
C GLY A 10 -0.39 16.01 -12.04
N TYR A 11 -1.04 14.86 -12.26
CA TYR A 11 -1.42 13.88 -11.24
C TYR A 11 -0.51 12.64 -11.31
N PRO A 12 0.34 12.38 -10.30
CA PRO A 12 1.34 11.31 -10.33
C PRO A 12 0.79 9.93 -9.92
N GLN A 13 -0.46 9.83 -9.48
CA GLN A 13 -1.06 8.59 -8.97
C GLN A 13 -1.25 7.56 -10.10
N LEU A 14 -1.18 6.27 -9.75
CA LEU A 14 -1.61 5.20 -10.65
C LEU A 14 -3.11 5.33 -10.93
N PRO A 15 -3.60 5.00 -12.14
CA PRO A 15 -5.03 4.88 -12.39
C PRO A 15 -5.61 3.74 -11.53
N PRO A 16 -6.94 3.66 -11.34
CA PRO A 16 -7.59 2.52 -10.68
C PRO A 16 -7.09 1.17 -11.19
N ALA A 17 -7.04 0.18 -10.30
CA ALA A 17 -6.63 -1.17 -10.69
C ALA A 17 -7.76 -1.85 -11.47
N PRO A 18 -7.45 -2.81 -12.36
CA PRO A 18 -8.45 -3.75 -12.85
C PRO A 18 -9.22 -4.39 -11.69
N GLU A 19 -10.50 -4.71 -11.91
CA GLU A 19 -11.34 -5.27 -10.85
C GLU A 19 -10.84 -6.62 -10.32
N ASP A 20 -10.12 -7.36 -11.15
CA ASP A 20 -9.50 -8.67 -10.90
C ASP A 20 -8.03 -8.57 -10.46
N TYR A 21 -7.49 -7.36 -10.26
CA TYR A 21 -6.11 -7.19 -9.81
C TYR A 21 -5.94 -7.69 -8.36
N PRO A 22 -4.79 -8.34 -8.03
CA PRO A 22 -4.56 -8.85 -6.68
C PRO A 22 -4.78 -7.80 -5.59
N SER A 23 -5.34 -8.25 -4.46
CA SER A 23 -5.62 -7.39 -3.31
C SER A 23 -4.79 -7.76 -2.08
N PHE A 24 -4.57 -6.77 -1.22
CA PHE A 24 -3.84 -6.92 0.04
C PHE A 24 -4.42 -5.92 1.06
N PRO A 25 -4.31 -6.16 2.38
CA PRO A 25 -3.92 -7.40 3.06
C PRO A 25 -5.10 -8.38 3.25
N ASP A 26 -4.86 -9.68 3.06
CA ASP A 26 -5.75 -10.73 3.60
C ASP A 26 -5.31 -11.10 5.03
N LYS A 27 -6.06 -10.63 6.02
CA LYS A 27 -5.78 -10.83 7.45
C LYS A 27 -6.36 -12.13 8.01
N SER A 28 -6.87 -13.05 7.17
CA SER A 28 -7.41 -14.35 7.60
C SER A 28 -6.33 -15.32 8.11
N SER A 29 -5.06 -15.06 7.81
CA SER A 29 -3.90 -15.85 8.24
C SER A 29 -2.77 -14.95 8.74
N TRP A 30 -1.88 -15.53 9.55
CA TRP A 30 -0.63 -14.91 9.94
C TRP A 30 0.53 -15.91 9.77
N PRO A 31 1.65 -15.55 9.11
CA PRO A 31 1.91 -14.26 8.47
C PRO A 31 0.97 -13.97 7.30
N VAL A 32 0.68 -12.68 7.06
CA VAL A 32 -0.16 -12.26 5.92
C VAL A 32 0.59 -12.55 4.62
N VAL A 33 -0.10 -13.18 3.67
CA VAL A 33 0.49 -13.55 2.38
C VAL A 33 0.47 -12.33 1.45
N PHE A 34 1.64 -11.97 0.92
CA PHE A 34 1.74 -11.01 -0.17
C PHE A 34 1.43 -11.74 -1.50
N PRO A 35 0.47 -11.25 -2.31
CA PRO A 35 0.02 -11.98 -3.49
C PRO A 35 1.06 -11.98 -4.60
N GLU A 36 0.99 -12.98 -5.47
CA GLU A 36 1.69 -12.94 -6.74
C GLU A 36 1.13 -11.81 -7.61
N LEU A 37 2.03 -11.08 -8.28
CA LEU A 37 1.68 -9.94 -9.12
C LEU A 37 1.86 -10.28 -10.60
N PRO A 38 0.98 -9.80 -11.50
CA PRO A 38 1.14 -9.99 -12.93
C PRO A 38 2.50 -9.52 -13.46
N ALA A 39 2.99 -10.23 -14.48
CA ALA A 39 4.26 -9.93 -15.12
C ALA A 39 4.31 -8.50 -15.69
N ARG A 40 5.49 -7.88 -15.60
CA ARG A 40 5.73 -6.49 -16.01
C ARG A 40 5.63 -6.33 -17.54
N THR A 41 5.02 -5.25 -18.01
CA THR A 41 5.12 -4.84 -19.42
C THR A 41 6.44 -4.12 -19.74
N ASN A 42 6.98 -3.31 -18.81
CA ASN A 42 8.16 -2.44 -19.06
C ASN A 42 9.32 -2.58 -18.04
N GLY A 43 9.37 -3.68 -17.28
CA GLY A 43 10.62 -4.17 -16.69
C GLY A 43 11.21 -3.50 -15.43
N ARG A 44 10.61 -2.48 -14.79
CA ARG A 44 11.25 -1.83 -13.61
C ARG A 44 10.66 -2.11 -12.23
N PHE A 45 9.34 -2.01 -12.04
CA PHE A 45 8.62 -2.32 -10.80
C PHE A 45 7.27 -2.94 -11.15
N ALA A 46 6.78 -3.90 -10.35
CA ALA A 46 5.40 -4.37 -10.47
C ALA A 46 4.46 -3.32 -9.86
N ARG A 47 3.22 -3.21 -10.36
CA ARG A 47 2.20 -2.40 -9.70
C ARG A 47 1.85 -3.07 -8.36
N PRO A 48 1.78 -2.34 -7.24
CA PRO A 48 1.40 -2.91 -5.96
C PRO A 48 -0.03 -3.46 -5.98
N PRO A 49 -0.35 -4.47 -5.16
CA PRO A 49 -1.73 -4.96 -5.02
C PRO A 49 -2.64 -3.82 -4.55
N GLN A 50 -3.91 -3.86 -4.96
CA GLN A 50 -4.90 -2.88 -4.51
C GLN A 50 -5.37 -3.19 -3.08
N HIS A 51 -5.86 -2.19 -2.35
CA HIS A 51 -6.49 -2.45 -1.05
C HIS A 51 -7.72 -3.36 -1.21
N THR A 52 -8.02 -4.18 -0.19
CA THR A 52 -9.20 -5.08 -0.20
C THR A 52 -10.54 -4.37 -0.45
N SER A 53 -10.65 -3.08 -0.13
CA SER A 53 -11.83 -2.26 -0.45
C SER A 53 -11.91 -1.79 -1.91
N LYS A 54 -10.88 -2.06 -2.73
CA LYS A 54 -10.72 -1.56 -4.11
C LYS A 54 -10.72 -0.03 -4.24
N ALA A 55 -10.42 0.67 -3.14
CA ALA A 55 -10.28 2.13 -3.17
C ALA A 55 -9.09 2.52 -4.07
N SER A 56 -9.23 3.65 -4.77
CA SER A 56 -8.16 4.21 -5.60
C SER A 56 -7.60 5.47 -4.97
N ALA A 57 -6.30 5.70 -5.15
CA ALA A 57 -5.64 6.88 -4.63
C ALA A 57 -6.30 8.18 -5.14
N PRO A 58 -6.48 9.18 -4.27
CA PRO A 58 -7.08 10.45 -4.67
C PRO A 58 -6.19 11.18 -5.68
N GLN A 59 -6.82 11.87 -6.62
CA GLN A 59 -6.12 12.66 -7.63
C GLN A 59 -5.60 13.98 -7.01
N ILE A 60 -4.36 13.96 -6.53
CA ILE A 60 -3.68 15.12 -5.93
C ILE A 60 -2.62 15.62 -6.92
N PRO A 61 -2.60 16.92 -7.30
CA PRO A 61 -1.56 17.47 -8.15
C PRO A 61 -0.16 17.22 -7.59
N ALA A 62 0.82 16.93 -8.44
CA ALA A 62 2.18 16.54 -8.05
C ALA A 62 2.87 17.59 -7.18
N GLY A 63 2.59 18.88 -7.41
CA GLY A 63 3.13 19.97 -6.57
C GLY A 63 2.53 20.04 -5.17
N GLN A 64 1.48 19.28 -4.88
CA GLN A 64 0.80 19.22 -3.57
C GLN A 64 1.00 17.88 -2.86
N VAL A 65 1.59 16.88 -3.54
CA VAL A 65 1.96 15.61 -2.89
C VAL A 65 3.21 15.86 -2.03
N PRO A 66 3.23 15.47 -0.74
CA PRO A 66 4.42 15.61 0.09
C PRO A 66 5.56 14.74 -0.46
N ASN A 67 6.75 15.33 -0.59
CA ASN A 67 7.94 14.59 -1.03
C ASN A 67 8.42 13.54 -0.01
N HIS A 68 8.06 13.72 1.26
CA HIS A 68 8.44 12.84 2.35
C HIS A 68 7.32 12.78 3.39
N VAL A 69 6.98 11.56 3.82
CA VAL A 69 6.00 11.30 4.86
C VAL A 69 6.68 10.48 5.94
N ALA A 70 6.60 10.94 7.19
CA ALA A 70 7.04 10.21 8.37
C ALA A 70 5.81 9.75 9.16
N VAL A 71 5.79 8.49 9.58
CA VAL A 71 4.66 7.88 10.30
C VAL A 71 5.17 7.25 11.59
N VAL A 72 4.53 7.59 12.72
CA VAL A 72 4.72 6.90 14.00
C VAL A 72 3.61 5.86 14.15
N MET A 73 3.95 4.58 14.01
CA MET A 73 3.00 3.47 14.16
C MET A 73 2.80 3.12 15.65
N ASP A 74 2.05 3.96 16.38
CA ASP A 74 1.65 3.70 17.77
C ASP A 74 0.32 2.94 17.86
N GLY A 75 0.03 2.36 19.03
CA GLY A 75 -1.27 1.81 19.38
C GLY A 75 -1.38 0.30 19.31
N ASN A 76 -0.41 -0.40 18.71
CA ASN A 76 -0.40 -1.86 18.56
C ASN A 76 -0.64 -2.58 19.91
N GLY A 77 0.09 -2.18 20.96
CA GLY A 77 -0.10 -2.75 22.29
C GLY A 77 -1.48 -2.48 22.89
N ARG A 78 -2.01 -1.25 22.74
CA ARG A 78 -3.36 -0.89 23.22
C ARG A 78 -4.45 -1.66 22.47
N TRP A 79 -4.29 -1.80 21.14
CA TRP A 79 -5.19 -2.56 20.28
C TRP A 79 -5.29 -4.03 20.71
N ALA A 80 -4.16 -4.64 21.07
CA ALA A 80 -4.11 -6.02 21.55
C ALA A 80 -4.74 -6.17 22.94
N THR A 81 -4.39 -5.28 23.88
CA THR A 81 -4.94 -5.31 25.24
C THR A 81 -6.46 -5.14 25.26
N GLN A 82 -7.02 -4.26 24.42
CA GLN A 82 -8.47 -4.09 24.29
C GLN A 82 -9.21 -5.36 23.81
N ARG A 83 -8.49 -6.32 23.22
CA ARG A 83 -9.01 -7.61 22.74
C ARG A 83 -8.67 -8.77 23.67
N GLY A 84 -8.10 -8.50 24.85
CA GLY A 84 -7.62 -9.53 25.77
C GLY A 84 -6.41 -10.31 25.26
N LEU A 85 -5.68 -9.78 24.27
CA LEU A 85 -4.53 -10.42 23.66
C LEU A 85 -3.21 -9.93 24.28
N GLY A 86 -2.15 -10.75 24.14
CA GLY A 86 -0.79 -10.33 24.43
C GLY A 86 -0.34 -9.18 23.52
N ARG A 87 0.43 -8.22 24.05
CA ARG A 87 0.86 -7.01 23.31
C ARG A 87 1.57 -7.33 21.99
N THR A 88 2.31 -8.43 21.93
CA THR A 88 3.02 -8.92 20.74
C THR A 88 2.08 -9.21 19.58
N GLU A 89 0.83 -9.61 19.84
CA GLU A 89 -0.15 -9.88 18.79
C GLU A 89 -0.53 -8.60 18.03
N GLY A 90 -0.53 -7.45 18.71
CA GLY A 90 -0.72 -6.17 18.04
C GLY A 90 0.43 -5.82 17.10
N HIS A 91 1.67 -6.17 17.47
CA HIS A 91 2.83 -5.96 16.60
C HIS A 91 2.78 -6.86 15.36
N LYS A 92 2.34 -8.11 15.50
CA LYS A 92 2.10 -9.02 14.36
C LYS A 92 1.12 -8.44 13.35
N MET A 93 0.03 -7.83 13.83
CA MET A 93 -0.95 -7.19 12.94
C MET A 93 -0.42 -5.88 12.32
N GLY A 94 0.50 -5.20 13.00
CA GLY A 94 1.16 -4.00 12.50
C GLY A 94 2.02 -4.26 11.25
N GLU A 95 2.54 -5.48 11.07
CA GLU A 95 3.32 -5.87 9.89
C GLU A 95 2.51 -5.69 8.60
N ALA A 96 1.28 -6.22 8.56
CA ALA A 96 0.42 -6.12 7.38
C ALA A 96 0.05 -4.66 7.08
N VAL A 97 -0.15 -3.83 8.11
CA VAL A 97 -0.45 -2.40 7.95
C VAL A 97 0.73 -1.64 7.36
N LEU A 98 1.95 -1.96 7.77
CA LEU A 98 3.14 -1.34 7.20
C LEU A 98 3.22 -1.62 5.69
N ILE A 99 3.03 -2.88 5.28
CA ILE A 99 3.07 -3.25 3.86
C ILE A 99 1.94 -2.57 3.07
N ASP A 100 0.73 -2.51 3.64
CA ASP A 100 -0.42 -1.83 3.03
C ASP A 100 -0.16 -0.34 2.78
N ILE A 101 0.39 0.37 3.78
CA ILE A 101 0.80 1.78 3.65
C ILE A 101 1.85 1.98 2.55
N THR A 102 2.78 1.03 2.38
CA THR A 102 3.79 1.12 1.30
C THR A 102 3.23 0.84 -0.10
N CYS A 103 2.12 0.11 -0.20
CA CYS A 103 1.46 -0.21 -1.48
C CYS A 103 0.73 1.02 -2.05
N GLY A 104 0.13 1.85 -1.19
CA GLY A 104 -0.52 3.10 -1.57
C GLY A 104 -1.98 2.93 -1.96
#